data_AF-A0A497QN97-F1
#
_entry.id   AF-A0A497QN97-F1
#
_cell.length_a   1.000
_cell.length_b   1.000
_cell.length_c   1.000
_cell.angle_alpha   90.00
_cell.angle_beta   90.00
_cell.angle_gamma   90.00
#
_symmetry.space_group_name_H-M   'P 1'
#
loop_
_entity.id
_entity.type
_entity.pdbx_description
1 polymer ?
#
loop_
_entity_poly.entity_id
_entity_poly.type
_entity_poly.pdbx_seq_one_letter_code
_entity_poly.pdbx_strand_id
1 'polypeptide(L)'
;MRKLQQLIIAFIIPFLNIIFSLIYLFSLESAILWNIVGIFIIISIFYYLTALFMVINQIYQKTSKVIARKYARLSFSLLFCMLLWYFAAFMVNFIGYDDLIFQNLLMKSLNFVLFWFINILIGIYIYSGLIQFNLKNQEINNSKSQLQTSSLRKKFHNAITILHWVIVVSGFVLLIYVDIGIFVPGTSMPRLFGIGIVAGMLGTFFGLIGFTLTAISMVAIIHSTYLEISTSSKIFNHMQQFIISKKNPLIISVFTLGLMISSIGFIPLVSTPAFIKSTRMEFERAFNPEFAGDWQGSIDPSIKAQYFRSSPFILSEYFWGPSTYDCITFKDILYFNGSESAYPQDKDITLYFDAFLPPNRGIGLPGQNSTLIRIHGGGWVVGDKGFMNVNEMNRYFASQGYCVFDIQYGLNNVSDLFKNLPHPEHVMGNFSIDDIMRHIGNFTKYLKIHASEFGANLGSTFVSGGSAGGQLTCAAALSLAHKNYSEFSKAYTIKGLIPYYPANNPQHEFSISSRPEWVDPNLLVNASSPPCLIFQGDKDPLLPKAIQFQHTYFDYGRDDCGLLIFPFAGHASDMYFPGYYNQVFLYYMERFLYLFH
;
A
#
# COMPACT_ATOMS: atom_id res chain seq x y z
N MET A 1 38.53 15.37 -19.09
CA MET A 1 37.41 15.86 -18.25
C MET A 1 36.07 15.16 -18.52
N ARG A 2 35.45 15.23 -19.71
CA ARG A 2 34.14 14.57 -19.97
C ARG A 2 34.09 13.05 -19.71
N LYS A 3 35.17 12.31 -20.03
CA LYS A 3 35.28 10.86 -19.74
C LYS A 3 35.34 10.53 -18.25
N LEU A 4 36.07 11.35 -17.48
CA LEU A 4 36.19 11.18 -16.04
C LEU A 4 34.85 11.51 -15.37
N GLN A 5 34.16 12.58 -15.80
CA GLN A 5 32.81 12.90 -15.34
C GLN A 5 31.79 11.77 -15.61
N GLN A 6 31.81 11.15 -16.79
CA GLN A 6 30.90 10.04 -17.11
C GLN A 6 31.19 8.77 -16.28
N LEU A 7 32.46 8.46 -16.02
CA LEU A 7 32.87 7.32 -15.19
C LEU A 7 32.55 7.56 -13.71
N ILE A 8 32.86 8.76 -13.24
CA ILE A 8 32.57 9.23 -11.88
C ILE A 8 31.06 9.14 -11.64
N ILE A 9 30.21 9.66 -12.54
CA ILE A 9 28.76 9.63 -12.34
C ILE A 9 28.18 8.21 -12.41
N ALA A 10 28.70 7.35 -13.31
CA ALA A 10 28.23 5.97 -13.48
C ALA A 10 28.52 5.05 -12.29
N PHE A 11 29.52 5.39 -11.46
CA PHE A 11 29.87 4.63 -10.26
C PHE A 11 29.52 5.34 -8.96
N ILE A 12 29.56 6.68 -8.91
CA ILE A 12 29.23 7.44 -7.70
C ILE A 12 27.78 7.26 -7.33
N ILE A 13 26.83 7.31 -8.27
CA ILE A 13 25.41 7.14 -7.92
C ILE A 13 25.15 5.74 -7.33
N PRO A 14 25.56 4.62 -7.98
CA PRO A 14 25.47 3.30 -7.37
C PRO A 14 26.22 3.20 -6.03
N PHE A 15 27.44 3.74 -5.95
CA PHE A 15 28.28 3.66 -4.76
C PHE A 15 27.73 4.46 -3.58
N LEU A 16 27.24 5.68 -3.82
CA LEU A 16 26.55 6.49 -2.82
C LEU A 16 25.28 5.79 -2.36
N ASN A 17 24.50 5.21 -3.28
CA ASN A 17 23.37 4.40 -2.86
C ASN A 17 23.83 3.23 -1.98
N ILE A 18 24.94 2.53 -2.30
CA ILE A 18 25.44 1.41 -1.48
C ILE A 18 25.77 1.92 -0.09
N ILE A 19 26.52 3.03 -0.01
CA ILE A 19 26.89 3.65 1.26
C ILE A 19 25.65 4.05 2.05
N PHE A 20 24.73 4.82 1.47
CA PHE A 20 23.53 5.29 2.18
C PHE A 20 22.62 4.13 2.59
N SER A 21 22.53 3.08 1.78
CA SER A 21 21.76 1.88 2.08
C SER A 21 22.43 0.97 3.12
N LEU A 22 23.76 0.91 3.17
CA LEU A 22 24.50 0.25 4.26
C LEU A 22 24.37 1.05 5.56
N ILE A 23 24.56 2.37 5.51
CA ILE A 23 24.31 3.27 6.65
C ILE A 23 22.88 3.06 7.14
N TYR A 24 21.90 2.93 6.23
CA TYR A 24 20.52 2.63 6.56
C TYR A 24 20.36 1.28 7.28
N LEU A 25 20.94 0.19 6.76
CA LEU A 25 20.92 -1.13 7.41
C LEU A 25 21.48 -1.11 8.85
N PHE A 26 22.42 -0.21 9.13
CA PHE A 26 23.13 -0.15 10.42
C PHE A 26 22.70 1.00 11.34
N SER A 27 21.90 1.99 10.89
CA SER A 27 21.58 3.19 11.68
C SER A 27 20.11 3.36 12.08
N LEU A 28 19.19 2.55 11.54
CA LEU A 28 17.77 2.34 11.91
C LEU A 28 16.83 3.52 12.26
N GLU A 29 17.26 4.76 12.52
CA GLU A 29 16.43 5.70 13.32
C GLU A 29 16.37 7.17 12.86
N SER A 30 16.65 7.51 11.58
CA SER A 30 16.35 8.89 11.13
C SER A 30 15.45 8.96 9.89
N ALA A 31 14.28 9.57 10.06
CA ALA A 31 13.34 9.87 8.97
C ALA A 31 14.00 10.68 7.84
N ILE A 32 15.03 11.47 8.16
CA ILE A 32 15.83 12.23 7.19
C ILE A 32 16.68 11.29 6.31
N LEU A 33 17.44 10.37 6.91
CA LEU A 33 18.22 9.39 6.14
C LEU A 33 17.32 8.51 5.29
N TRP A 34 16.18 8.11 5.85
CA TRP A 34 15.11 7.37 5.16
C TRP A 34 14.59 8.11 3.92
N ASN A 35 14.22 9.40 4.04
CA ASN A 35 13.80 10.21 2.90
C ASN A 35 14.92 10.39 1.86
N ILE A 36 16.16 10.59 2.30
CA ILE A 36 17.34 10.69 1.42
C ILE A 36 17.47 9.39 0.59
N VAL A 37 17.44 8.22 1.23
CA VAL A 37 17.54 6.91 0.54
C VAL A 37 16.38 6.71 -0.44
N GLY A 38 15.14 7.03 -0.06
CA GLY A 38 13.98 6.92 -0.96
C GLY A 38 14.10 7.81 -2.21
N ILE A 39 14.52 9.06 -2.03
CA ILE A 39 14.77 9.99 -3.16
C ILE A 39 15.90 9.48 -4.05
N PHE A 40 16.99 9.02 -3.45
CA PHE A 40 18.14 8.48 -4.18
C PHE A 40 17.76 7.24 -5.01
N ILE A 41 16.89 6.36 -4.51
CA ILE A 41 16.39 5.21 -5.27
C ILE A 41 15.65 5.68 -6.53
N ILE A 42 14.71 6.61 -6.39
CA ILE A 42 13.94 7.15 -7.53
C ILE A 42 14.91 7.79 -8.54
N ILE A 43 15.79 8.69 -8.07
CA ILE A 43 16.81 9.33 -8.92
C ILE A 43 17.67 8.29 -9.64
N SER A 44 18.05 7.23 -8.95
CA SER A 44 18.94 6.20 -9.49
C SER A 44 18.23 5.37 -10.54
N ILE A 45 16.97 5.02 -10.34
CA ILE A 45 16.13 4.38 -11.36
C ILE A 45 16.10 5.26 -12.62
N PHE A 46 15.74 6.54 -12.51
CA PHE A 46 15.73 7.47 -13.64
C PHE A 46 17.09 7.59 -14.32
N TYR A 47 18.15 7.68 -13.51
CA TYR A 47 19.52 7.73 -13.99
C TYR A 47 19.89 6.47 -14.78
N TYR A 48 19.61 5.27 -14.26
CA TYR A 48 19.90 4.02 -14.96
C TYR A 48 19.13 3.92 -16.25
N LEU A 49 17.85 4.26 -16.27
CA LEU A 49 17.05 4.26 -17.50
C LEU A 49 17.67 5.19 -18.56
N THR A 50 18.08 6.39 -18.15
CA THR A 50 18.68 7.38 -19.04
C THR A 50 20.09 6.97 -19.49
N ALA A 51 20.91 6.45 -18.58
CA ALA A 51 22.28 6.02 -18.85
C ALA A 51 22.30 4.79 -19.76
N LEU A 52 21.41 3.82 -19.53
CA LEU A 52 21.20 2.66 -20.39
C LEU A 52 20.84 3.12 -21.81
N PHE A 53 19.90 4.08 -21.94
CA PHE A 53 19.54 4.67 -23.24
C PHE A 53 20.74 5.35 -23.93
N MET A 54 21.51 6.17 -23.22
CA MET A 54 22.68 6.86 -23.79
C MET A 54 23.76 5.88 -24.23
N VAL A 55 24.06 4.86 -23.41
CA VAL A 55 25.05 3.82 -23.72
C VAL A 55 24.62 3.03 -24.95
N ILE A 56 23.36 2.60 -25.01
CA ILE A 56 22.79 1.92 -26.17
C ILE A 56 22.96 2.81 -27.41
N ASN A 57 22.49 4.06 -27.38
CA ASN A 57 22.59 4.95 -28.52
C ASN A 57 24.04 5.14 -29.00
N GLN A 58 25.00 5.31 -28.07
CA GLN A 58 26.42 5.43 -28.41
C GLN A 58 27.03 4.13 -28.98
N ILE A 59 26.69 2.98 -28.41
CA ILE A 59 27.12 1.66 -28.90
C ILE A 59 26.59 1.43 -30.31
N TYR A 60 25.33 1.73 -30.57
CA TYR A 60 24.72 1.60 -31.90
C TYR A 60 25.33 2.55 -32.93
N GLN A 61 25.84 3.71 -32.51
CA GLN A 61 26.51 4.65 -33.40
C GLN A 61 27.95 4.23 -33.78
N LYS A 62 28.66 3.46 -32.94
CA LYS A 62 30.12 3.27 -33.10
C LYS A 62 30.66 1.83 -33.05
N THR A 63 29.84 0.82 -32.76
CA THR A 63 30.34 -0.56 -32.52
C THR A 63 29.79 -1.61 -33.50
N SER A 64 30.37 -2.82 -33.51
CA SER A 64 29.89 -3.90 -34.40
C SER A 64 28.50 -4.39 -34.01
N LYS A 65 27.76 -4.86 -35.01
CA LYS A 65 26.41 -5.45 -34.88
C LYS A 65 26.31 -6.50 -33.77
N VAL A 66 27.33 -7.34 -33.60
CA VAL A 66 27.34 -8.40 -32.58
C VAL A 66 27.40 -7.83 -31.17
N ILE A 67 28.23 -6.79 -30.97
CA ILE A 67 28.37 -6.09 -29.69
C ILE A 67 27.06 -5.38 -29.38
N ALA A 68 26.55 -4.52 -30.27
CA ALA A 68 25.29 -3.81 -30.05
C ALA A 68 24.10 -4.73 -29.69
N ARG A 69 24.00 -5.91 -30.32
CA ARG A 69 22.99 -6.94 -29.98
C ARG A 69 23.18 -7.54 -28.59
N LYS A 70 24.42 -7.87 -28.21
CA LYS A 70 24.74 -8.38 -26.86
C LYS A 70 24.35 -7.36 -25.79
N TYR A 71 24.66 -6.09 -26.04
CA TYR A 71 24.31 -5.00 -25.15
C TYR A 71 22.79 -4.83 -25.06
N ALA A 72 22.06 -4.70 -26.17
CA ALA A 72 20.60 -4.57 -26.12
C ALA A 72 19.93 -5.70 -25.30
N ARG A 73 20.37 -6.95 -25.48
CA ARG A 73 19.85 -8.09 -24.70
C ARG A 73 20.10 -7.96 -23.19
N LEU A 74 21.31 -7.57 -22.81
CA LEU A 74 21.64 -7.39 -21.39
C LEU A 74 20.88 -6.21 -20.78
N SER A 75 20.68 -5.12 -21.54
CA SER A 75 19.78 -4.02 -21.15
C SER A 75 18.35 -4.50 -20.89
N PHE A 76 17.80 -5.33 -21.78
CA PHE A 76 16.49 -5.93 -21.56
C PHE A 76 16.43 -6.78 -20.30
N SER A 77 17.42 -7.65 -20.10
CA SER A 77 17.48 -8.50 -18.90
C SER A 77 17.50 -7.66 -17.63
N LEU A 78 18.26 -6.55 -17.62
CA LEU A 78 18.34 -5.66 -16.47
C LEU A 78 17.02 -4.93 -16.19
N LEU A 79 16.38 -4.37 -17.21
CA LEU A 79 15.08 -3.71 -17.07
C LEU A 79 13.99 -4.69 -16.62
N PHE A 80 14.02 -5.92 -17.12
CA PHE A 80 13.11 -6.98 -16.70
C PHE A 80 13.34 -7.38 -15.24
N CYS A 81 14.60 -7.50 -14.81
CA CYS A 81 14.91 -7.74 -13.41
C CYS A 81 14.42 -6.58 -12.51
N MET A 82 14.48 -5.32 -12.96
CA MET A 82 13.89 -4.20 -12.22
C MET A 82 12.38 -4.33 -12.07
N LEU A 83 11.65 -4.75 -13.12
CA LEU A 83 10.21 -5.02 -13.02
C LEU A 83 9.90 -6.12 -12.00
N LEU A 84 10.66 -7.22 -12.04
CA LEU A 84 10.53 -8.30 -11.06
C LEU A 84 10.81 -7.81 -9.64
N TRP A 85 11.78 -6.91 -9.47
CA TRP A 85 12.08 -6.32 -8.18
C TRP A 85 10.93 -5.45 -7.65
N TYR A 86 10.37 -4.54 -8.46
CA TYR A 86 9.21 -3.75 -8.01
C TYR A 86 8.05 -4.64 -7.58
N PHE A 87 7.80 -5.71 -8.34
CA PHE A 87 6.78 -6.69 -8.01
C PHE A 87 7.11 -7.44 -6.71
N ALA A 88 8.35 -7.88 -6.51
CA ALA A 88 8.78 -8.55 -5.28
C ALA A 88 8.71 -7.62 -4.04
N ALA A 89 9.13 -6.36 -4.19
CA ALA A 89 9.02 -5.34 -3.13
C ALA A 89 7.56 -5.06 -2.79
N PHE A 90 6.69 -4.97 -3.79
CA PHE A 90 5.24 -4.87 -3.59
C PHE A 90 4.69 -6.09 -2.85
N MET A 91 4.93 -7.31 -3.35
CA MET A 91 4.38 -8.55 -2.78
C MET A 91 4.84 -8.78 -1.34
N VAL A 92 6.11 -8.49 -1.03
CA VAL A 92 6.61 -8.58 0.36
C VAL A 92 5.87 -7.61 1.26
N ASN A 93 5.62 -6.37 0.81
CA ASN A 93 4.91 -5.40 1.63
C ASN A 93 3.39 -5.56 1.66
N PHE A 94 2.82 -6.29 0.70
CA PHE A 94 1.37 -6.49 0.61
C PHE A 94 0.93 -7.82 1.24
N ILE A 95 1.77 -8.86 1.20
CA ILE A 95 1.43 -10.23 1.62
C ILE A 95 2.27 -10.68 2.83
N GLY A 96 3.52 -10.25 2.95
CA GLY A 96 4.53 -10.85 3.83
C GLY A 96 4.42 -10.51 5.32
N TYR A 97 3.28 -10.03 5.78
CA TYR A 97 3.17 -9.30 7.04
C TYR A 97 2.46 -10.08 8.17
N ASP A 98 1.69 -11.13 7.83
CA ASP A 98 1.01 -12.01 8.81
C ASP A 98 1.92 -13.05 9.49
N ASP A 99 3.11 -13.31 8.94
CA ASP A 99 4.07 -14.31 9.43
C ASP A 99 5.39 -13.66 9.87
N LEU A 100 5.66 -13.70 11.19
CA LEU A 100 6.92 -13.23 11.82
C LEU A 100 8.18 -13.79 11.15
N ILE A 101 8.10 -15.01 10.60
CA ILE A 101 9.22 -15.69 9.92
C ILE A 101 9.57 -14.99 8.59
N PHE A 102 8.60 -14.41 7.90
CA PHE A 102 8.78 -13.68 6.65
C PHE A 102 9.20 -12.21 6.87
N GLN A 103 8.82 -11.62 8.01
CA GLN A 103 9.30 -10.29 8.42
C GLN A 103 10.79 -10.26 8.74
N ASN A 104 11.37 -11.41 9.12
CA ASN A 104 12.77 -11.52 9.49
C ASN A 104 13.66 -10.92 8.40
N LEU A 105 14.69 -10.23 8.88
CA LEU A 105 15.79 -9.61 8.16
C LEU A 105 16.11 -10.28 6.81
N LEU A 106 16.02 -11.60 6.67
CA LEU A 106 16.21 -12.39 5.46
C LEU A 106 15.40 -11.96 4.22
N MET A 107 14.08 -11.73 4.28
CA MET A 107 13.31 -11.32 3.08
C MET A 107 13.50 -9.85 2.73
N LYS A 108 13.63 -8.98 3.74
CA LYS A 108 14.06 -7.58 3.59
C LYS A 108 15.48 -7.52 3.00
N SER A 109 16.38 -8.40 3.45
CA SER A 109 17.74 -8.57 2.94
C SER A 109 17.76 -9.19 1.55
N LEU A 110 16.84 -10.10 1.21
CA LEU A 110 16.74 -10.68 -0.13
C LEU A 110 16.22 -9.65 -1.13
N ASN A 111 15.21 -8.86 -0.79
CA ASN A 111 14.76 -7.74 -1.64
C ASN A 111 15.86 -6.69 -1.80
N PHE A 112 16.60 -6.41 -0.72
CA PHE A 112 17.77 -5.55 -0.75
C PHE A 112 18.87 -6.14 -1.65
N VAL A 113 19.30 -7.37 -1.41
CA VAL A 113 20.35 -8.07 -2.18
C VAL A 113 19.95 -8.23 -3.63
N LEU A 114 18.69 -8.52 -3.95
CA LEU A 114 18.19 -8.62 -5.32
C LEU A 114 18.20 -7.26 -6.01
N PHE A 115 17.73 -6.19 -5.35
CA PHE A 115 17.88 -4.81 -5.83
C PHE A 115 19.34 -4.51 -6.14
N TRP A 116 20.23 -4.83 -5.20
CA TRP A 116 21.66 -4.53 -5.29
C TRP A 116 22.40 -5.33 -6.35
N PHE A 117 22.10 -6.61 -6.46
CA PHE A 117 22.62 -7.47 -7.52
C PHE A 117 22.24 -6.91 -8.88
N ILE A 118 21.00 -6.47 -9.06
CA ILE A 118 20.52 -5.84 -10.30
C ILE A 118 21.26 -4.51 -10.54
N ASN A 119 21.40 -3.66 -9.53
CA ASN A 119 22.11 -2.38 -9.61
C ASN A 119 23.60 -2.54 -9.99
N ILE A 120 24.29 -3.50 -9.37
CA ILE A 120 25.70 -3.80 -9.64
C ILE A 120 25.85 -4.35 -11.06
N LEU A 121 24.96 -5.25 -11.50
CA LEU A 121 24.95 -5.75 -12.87
C LEU A 121 24.72 -4.61 -13.88
N ILE A 122 23.84 -3.65 -13.58
CA ILE A 122 23.62 -2.45 -14.40
C ILE A 122 24.89 -1.59 -14.48
N GLY A 123 25.57 -1.36 -13.35
CA GLY A 123 26.81 -0.57 -13.30
C GLY A 123 27.96 -1.22 -14.09
N ILE A 124 28.19 -2.52 -13.88
CA ILE A 124 29.19 -3.31 -14.63
C ILE A 124 28.86 -3.29 -16.13
N TYR A 125 27.58 -3.36 -16.47
CA TYR A 125 27.12 -3.31 -17.84
C TYR A 125 27.38 -1.97 -18.52
N ILE A 126 27.03 -0.86 -17.88
CA ILE A 126 27.31 0.50 -18.38
C ILE A 126 28.83 0.68 -18.58
N TYR A 127 29.64 0.26 -17.61
CA TYR A 127 31.09 0.37 -17.67
C TYR A 127 31.73 -0.46 -18.78
N SER A 128 31.32 -1.73 -18.92
CA SER A 128 31.81 -2.60 -20.00
C SER A 128 31.46 -2.03 -21.39
N GLY A 129 30.29 -1.40 -21.53
CA GLY A 129 29.87 -0.71 -22.74
C GLY A 129 30.77 0.49 -23.06
N LEU A 130 31.09 1.30 -22.04
CA LEU A 130 31.99 2.45 -22.17
C LEU A 130 33.44 2.04 -22.47
N ILE A 131 33.93 0.93 -21.92
CA ILE A 131 35.26 0.38 -22.23
C ILE A 131 35.32 -0.14 -23.66
N GLN A 132 34.35 -0.97 -24.09
CA GLN A 132 34.35 -1.50 -25.45
C GLN A 132 34.18 -0.39 -26.51
N PHE A 133 33.44 0.67 -26.19
CA PHE A 133 33.40 1.88 -27.00
C PHE A 133 34.79 2.52 -27.17
N ASN A 134 35.61 2.52 -26.12
CA ASN A 134 36.97 3.08 -26.16
C ASN A 134 37.97 2.16 -26.88
N LEU A 135 37.91 0.85 -26.66
CA LEU A 135 38.82 -0.13 -27.28
C LEU A 135 38.65 -0.21 -28.79
N LYS A 136 37.42 -0.05 -29.31
CA LYS A 136 37.17 -0.10 -30.75
C LYS A 136 37.49 1.18 -31.52
N ASN A 137 37.73 2.30 -30.83
CA ASN A 137 38.38 3.44 -31.47
C ASN A 137 39.87 3.17 -31.76
N GLN A 138 40.45 2.10 -31.19
CA GLN A 138 41.81 1.63 -31.51
C GLN A 138 41.83 0.46 -32.50
N GLU A 139 40.76 -0.33 -32.60
CA GLU A 139 40.66 -1.49 -33.51
C GLU A 139 39.67 -1.28 -34.67
N ILE A 140 39.75 -0.14 -35.38
CA ILE A 140 39.18 -0.04 -36.74
C ILE A 140 40.25 -0.50 -37.73
N ASN A 141 40.57 -1.79 -37.71
CA ASN A 141 41.02 -2.57 -38.86
C ASN A 141 40.95 -4.06 -38.50
N ASN A 142 40.35 -4.84 -39.39
CA ASN A 142 40.22 -6.30 -39.36
C ASN A 142 39.12 -6.90 -38.47
N SER A 143 37.92 -7.03 -39.04
CA SER A 143 37.46 -8.32 -39.60
C SER A 143 35.94 -8.30 -39.82
N LYS A 144 35.53 -8.70 -41.02
CA LYS A 144 34.16 -9.08 -41.34
C LYS A 144 34.03 -10.57 -41.04
N SER A 145 33.26 -10.95 -40.02
CA SER A 145 32.74 -12.31 -39.92
C SER A 145 31.23 -12.29 -40.18
N GLN A 146 30.85 -12.96 -41.27
CA GLN A 146 29.45 -13.31 -41.57
C GLN A 146 29.12 -14.57 -40.78
N LEU A 147 28.17 -14.46 -39.85
CA LEU A 147 27.56 -15.60 -39.17
C LEU A 147 26.22 -15.91 -39.85
N GLN A 148 26.15 -17.04 -40.56
CA GLN A 148 24.89 -17.66 -40.98
C GLN A 148 24.11 -18.08 -39.74
N THR A 149 22.91 -17.52 -39.57
CA THR A 149 21.99 -17.88 -38.48
C THR A 149 21.01 -18.97 -38.93
N SER A 150 20.94 -20.08 -38.20
CA SER A 150 20.00 -21.19 -38.43
C SER A 150 18.52 -20.77 -38.30
N SER A 151 17.64 -21.36 -39.10
CA SER A 151 16.22 -21.00 -39.20
C SER A 151 15.46 -21.15 -37.85
N LEU A 152 15.85 -22.12 -37.02
CA LEU A 152 15.30 -22.33 -35.68
C LEU A 152 15.59 -21.14 -34.74
N ARG A 153 16.81 -20.60 -34.79
CA ARG A 153 17.23 -19.46 -33.96
C ARG A 153 16.48 -18.18 -34.35
N LYS A 154 16.14 -18.04 -35.65
CA LYS A 154 15.31 -16.95 -36.18
C LYS A 154 13.85 -17.08 -35.72
N LYS A 155 13.27 -18.28 -35.76
CA LYS A 155 11.91 -18.55 -35.23
C LYS A 155 11.82 -18.28 -33.73
N PHE A 156 12.79 -18.75 -32.95
CA PHE A 156 12.86 -18.50 -31.51
C PHE A 156 13.00 -17.00 -31.18
N HIS A 157 13.85 -16.28 -31.92
CA HIS A 157 13.99 -14.83 -31.75
C HIS A 157 12.70 -14.07 -32.08
N ASN A 158 11.98 -14.44 -33.15
CA ASN A 158 10.71 -13.84 -33.50
C ASN A 158 9.64 -14.10 -32.43
N ALA A 159 9.55 -15.33 -31.92
CA ALA A 159 8.61 -15.67 -30.84
C ALA A 159 8.89 -14.86 -29.57
N ILE A 160 10.16 -14.71 -29.19
CA ILE A 160 10.59 -13.85 -28.09
C ILE A 160 10.15 -12.41 -28.36
N THR A 161 10.47 -11.83 -29.51
CA THR A 161 10.10 -10.43 -29.83
C THR A 161 8.59 -10.20 -29.81
N ILE A 162 7.78 -11.16 -30.29
CA ILE A 162 6.31 -11.10 -30.20
C ILE A 162 5.86 -11.09 -28.74
N LEU A 163 6.35 -12.03 -27.93
CA LEU A 163 6.05 -12.09 -26.50
C LEU A 163 6.41 -10.78 -25.77
N HIS A 164 7.52 -10.14 -26.15
CA HIS A 164 7.93 -8.84 -25.59
C HIS A 164 6.91 -7.74 -25.90
N TRP A 165 6.49 -7.61 -27.16
CA TRP A 165 5.49 -6.61 -27.53
C TRP A 165 4.15 -6.89 -26.89
N VAL A 166 3.77 -8.16 -26.72
CA VAL A 166 2.58 -8.54 -25.94
C VAL A 166 2.69 -8.03 -24.51
N ILE A 167 3.81 -8.27 -23.82
CA ILE A 167 4.02 -7.80 -22.44
C ILE A 167 3.97 -6.27 -22.34
N VAL A 168 4.68 -5.57 -23.22
CA VAL A 168 4.74 -4.11 -23.23
C VAL A 168 3.37 -3.47 -23.50
N VAL A 169 2.67 -3.93 -24.55
CA VAL A 169 1.36 -3.40 -24.91
C VAL A 169 0.34 -3.72 -23.83
N SER A 170 0.32 -4.96 -23.33
CA SER A 170 -0.57 -5.34 -22.22
C SER A 170 -0.28 -4.52 -20.97
N GLY A 171 1.01 -4.25 -20.69
CA GLY A 171 1.44 -3.43 -19.58
C GLY A 171 0.97 -1.97 -19.69
N PHE A 172 1.15 -1.32 -20.84
CA PHE A 172 0.64 0.04 -21.04
C PHE A 172 -0.88 0.12 -21.00
N VAL A 173 -1.57 -0.87 -21.57
CA VAL A 173 -3.03 -0.96 -21.49
C VAL A 173 -3.46 -1.06 -20.02
N LEU A 174 -2.83 -1.94 -19.24
CA LEU A 174 -3.09 -2.07 -17.81
C LEU A 174 -2.82 -0.76 -17.05
N LEU A 175 -1.71 -0.07 -17.34
CA LEU A 175 -1.39 1.21 -16.70
C LEU A 175 -2.39 2.30 -17.04
N ILE A 176 -2.85 2.40 -18.29
CA ILE A 176 -3.92 3.33 -18.67
C ILE A 176 -5.20 3.01 -17.88
N TYR A 177 -5.54 1.73 -17.71
CA TYR A 177 -6.70 1.34 -16.89
C TYR A 177 -6.54 1.75 -15.43
N VAL A 178 -5.35 1.56 -14.85
CA VAL A 178 -5.03 2.00 -13.50
C VAL A 178 -5.12 3.53 -13.38
N ASP A 179 -4.55 4.26 -14.33
CA ASP A 179 -4.58 5.73 -14.38
C ASP A 179 -6.02 6.27 -14.40
N ILE A 180 -6.91 5.61 -15.17
CA ILE A 180 -8.33 5.98 -15.14
C ILE A 180 -8.92 5.69 -13.75
N GLY A 181 -8.56 4.55 -13.13
CA GLY A 181 -8.97 4.19 -11.77
C GLY A 181 -8.53 5.17 -10.67
N ILE A 182 -7.45 5.94 -10.88
CA ILE A 182 -7.03 7.01 -9.96
C ILE A 182 -8.06 8.14 -9.88
N PHE A 183 -8.73 8.44 -11.00
CA PHE A 183 -9.66 9.58 -11.08
C PHE A 183 -11.13 9.19 -11.01
N VAL A 184 -11.46 7.95 -11.37
CA VAL A 184 -12.84 7.49 -11.51
C VAL A 184 -13.25 6.69 -10.28
N PRO A 185 -14.39 7.02 -9.63
CA PRO A 185 -14.91 6.24 -8.51
C PRO A 185 -15.13 4.77 -8.87
N GLY A 186 -14.87 3.86 -7.92
CA GLY A 186 -14.99 2.43 -8.15
C GLY A 186 -16.37 1.97 -8.61
N THR A 187 -17.44 2.68 -8.24
CA THR A 187 -18.83 2.41 -8.69
C THR A 187 -19.07 2.65 -10.16
N SER A 188 -18.31 3.55 -10.80
CA SER A 188 -18.37 3.75 -12.24
C SER A 188 -17.67 2.61 -13.00
N MET A 189 -16.97 1.71 -12.30
CA MET A 189 -16.31 0.53 -12.87
C MET A 189 -16.64 -0.77 -12.11
N PRO A 190 -17.89 -1.26 -12.11
CA PRO A 190 -18.31 -2.43 -11.31
C PRO A 190 -17.50 -3.70 -11.62
N ARG A 191 -17.13 -3.92 -12.88
CA ARG A 191 -16.31 -5.06 -13.32
C ARG A 191 -14.83 -4.94 -12.96
N LEU A 192 -14.40 -3.77 -12.51
CA LEU A 192 -12.99 -3.44 -12.20
C LEU A 192 -12.88 -2.75 -10.82
N PHE A 193 -13.81 -3.02 -9.90
CA PHE A 193 -13.81 -2.44 -8.55
C PHE A 193 -12.45 -2.59 -7.85
N GLY A 194 -11.79 -3.74 -8.04
CA GLY A 194 -10.43 -3.98 -7.54
C GLY A 194 -9.37 -2.99 -8.04
N ILE A 195 -9.50 -2.47 -9.27
CA ILE A 195 -8.60 -1.43 -9.79
C ILE A 195 -8.80 -0.12 -9.03
N GLY A 196 -10.05 0.28 -8.79
CA GLY A 196 -10.35 1.50 -8.01
C GLY A 196 -9.82 1.45 -6.57
N ILE A 197 -9.74 0.25 -5.98
CA ILE A 197 -9.11 0.03 -4.67
C ILE A 197 -7.59 0.28 -4.74
N VAL A 198 -6.90 -0.38 -5.67
CA VAL A 198 -5.42 -0.40 -5.69
C VAL A 198 -4.78 0.79 -6.40
N ALA A 199 -5.49 1.42 -7.35
CA ALA A 199 -4.93 2.41 -8.26
C ALA A 199 -4.37 3.63 -7.54
N GLY A 200 -5.14 4.16 -6.59
CA GLY A 200 -4.68 5.19 -5.67
C GLY A 200 -3.48 4.69 -4.91
N MET A 201 -3.68 3.85 -3.88
CA MET A 201 -2.65 3.50 -2.89
C MET A 201 -1.33 2.94 -3.47
N LEU A 202 -1.35 2.34 -4.67
CA LEU A 202 -0.16 1.80 -5.35
C LEU A 202 0.35 2.66 -6.51
N GLY A 203 -0.19 3.86 -6.73
CA GLY A 203 0.14 4.74 -7.86
C GLY A 203 1.65 4.88 -8.13
N THR A 204 2.45 5.05 -7.07
CA THR A 204 3.92 5.16 -7.18
C THR A 204 4.56 3.91 -7.81
N PHE A 205 4.08 2.70 -7.48
CA PHE A 205 4.58 1.47 -8.12
C PHE A 205 4.21 1.44 -9.60
N PHE A 206 2.97 1.80 -9.93
CA PHE A 206 2.51 1.85 -11.32
C PHE A 206 3.28 2.88 -12.15
N GLY A 207 3.58 4.04 -11.58
CA GLY A 207 4.43 5.05 -12.22
C GLY A 207 5.85 4.51 -12.53
N LEU A 208 6.47 3.78 -11.59
CA LEU A 208 7.78 3.15 -11.79
C LEU A 208 7.75 2.03 -12.85
N ILE A 209 6.68 1.22 -12.86
CA ILE A 209 6.45 0.21 -13.89
C ILE A 209 6.32 0.87 -15.26
N GLY A 210 5.55 1.96 -15.36
CA GLY A 210 5.39 2.75 -16.58
C GLY A 210 6.71 3.28 -17.13
N PHE A 211 7.56 3.84 -16.27
CA PHE A 211 8.88 4.31 -16.70
C PHE A 211 9.76 3.19 -17.24
N THR A 212 9.69 2.03 -16.59
CA THR A 212 10.47 0.86 -16.98
C THR A 212 9.98 0.27 -18.31
N LEU A 213 8.66 0.16 -18.50
CA LEU A 213 8.06 -0.27 -19.78
C LEU A 213 8.38 0.70 -20.92
N THR A 214 8.39 2.00 -20.64
CA THR A 214 8.79 3.03 -21.61
C THR A 214 10.23 2.82 -22.06
N ALA A 215 11.15 2.61 -21.13
CA ALA A 215 12.54 2.33 -21.45
C ALA A 215 12.71 1.03 -22.25
N ILE A 216 12.04 -0.05 -21.86
CA ILE A 216 12.03 -1.33 -22.60
C ILE A 216 11.58 -1.10 -24.05
N SER A 217 10.50 -0.35 -24.24
CA SER A 217 9.94 -0.07 -25.57
C SER A 217 10.90 0.73 -26.45
N MET A 218 11.55 1.74 -25.89
CA MET A 218 12.55 2.54 -26.61
C MET A 218 13.74 1.68 -27.05
N VAL A 219 14.25 0.80 -26.17
CA VAL A 219 15.34 -0.12 -26.52
C VAL A 219 14.91 -1.09 -27.62
N ALA A 220 13.67 -1.58 -27.58
CA ALA A 220 13.12 -2.47 -28.61
C ALA A 220 13.03 -1.80 -29.98
N ILE A 221 12.54 -0.56 -30.04
CA ILE A 221 12.45 0.20 -31.29
C ILE A 221 13.85 0.48 -31.86
N ILE A 222 14.80 0.86 -31.02
CA ILE A 222 16.19 1.09 -31.46
C ILE A 222 16.79 -0.22 -32.01
N HIS A 223 16.55 -1.34 -31.33
CA HIS A 223 17.05 -2.64 -31.76
C HIS A 223 16.45 -3.10 -33.10
N SER A 224 15.13 -3.01 -33.26
CA SER A 224 14.44 -3.44 -34.50
C SER A 224 14.84 -2.57 -35.69
N THR A 225 14.88 -1.26 -35.50
CA THR A 225 15.27 -0.29 -36.54
C THR A 225 16.67 -0.58 -37.05
N TYR A 226 17.61 -0.91 -36.16
CA TYR A 226 18.98 -1.26 -36.57
C TYR A 226 19.07 -2.60 -37.32
N LEU A 227 18.22 -3.58 -37.02
CA LEU A 227 18.19 -4.86 -37.72
C LEU A 227 17.74 -4.71 -39.18
N GLU A 228 16.73 -3.87 -39.45
CA GLU A 228 16.20 -3.64 -40.80
C GLU A 228 17.19 -2.90 -41.72
N ILE A 229 17.92 -1.91 -41.21
CA ILE A 229 18.97 -1.21 -41.96
C ILE A 229 20.11 -2.18 -42.33
N SER A 230 20.35 -3.19 -41.48
CA SER A 230 21.48 -4.10 -41.60
C SER A 230 21.41 -5.07 -42.79
N THR A 231 20.23 -5.19 -43.42
CA THR A 231 19.93 -6.03 -44.59
C THR A 231 19.98 -5.30 -45.94
N SER A 232 20.08 -3.95 -45.96
CA SER A 232 20.17 -3.15 -47.18
C SER A 232 21.57 -2.55 -47.35
N SER A 233 22.37 -3.07 -48.30
CA SER A 233 23.79 -2.72 -48.43
C SER A 233 24.07 -1.35 -49.10
N LYS A 234 23.10 -0.77 -49.81
CA LYS A 234 23.29 0.51 -50.54
C LYS A 234 22.78 1.76 -49.80
N ILE A 235 21.98 1.59 -48.75
CA ILE A 235 21.33 2.70 -48.01
C ILE A 235 21.97 2.92 -46.62
N PHE A 236 23.04 2.16 -46.32
CA PHE A 236 23.61 2.07 -44.98
C PHE A 236 24.12 3.42 -44.43
N ASN A 237 24.75 4.27 -45.25
CA ASN A 237 25.35 5.53 -44.78
C ASN A 237 24.35 6.70 -44.70
N HIS A 238 23.37 6.79 -45.61
CA HIS A 238 22.37 7.88 -45.60
C HIS A 238 21.24 7.62 -44.58
N MET A 239 20.78 6.36 -44.41
CA MET A 239 19.78 6.04 -43.37
C MET A 239 20.37 5.93 -41.96
N GLN A 240 21.66 5.61 -41.79
CA GLN A 240 22.32 5.81 -40.50
C GLN A 240 22.18 7.27 -40.07
N GLN A 241 22.52 8.23 -40.93
CA GLN A 241 22.36 9.65 -40.60
C GLN A 241 20.91 10.05 -40.36
N PHE A 242 19.93 9.50 -41.10
CA PHE A 242 18.51 9.84 -40.92
C PHE A 242 17.93 9.33 -39.59
N ILE A 243 18.23 8.09 -39.19
CA ILE A 243 17.74 7.49 -37.93
C ILE A 243 18.55 7.97 -36.72
N ILE A 244 19.81 8.34 -36.92
CA ILE A 244 20.68 9.00 -35.92
C ILE A 244 20.32 10.49 -35.78
N SER A 245 19.58 11.09 -36.75
CA SER A 245 19.15 12.48 -36.70
C SER A 245 17.94 12.73 -35.77
N LYS A 246 18.10 12.52 -34.46
CA LYS A 246 17.29 13.13 -33.37
C LYS A 246 15.74 13.10 -33.45
N LYS A 247 15.09 12.45 -34.42
CA LYS A 247 13.65 12.58 -34.73
C LYS A 247 13.04 11.28 -35.26
N ASN A 248 13.23 10.14 -34.59
CA ASN A 248 12.34 9.01 -34.86
C ASN A 248 10.99 9.34 -34.18
N PRO A 249 9.94 9.71 -34.94
CA PRO A 249 8.68 10.14 -34.35
C PRO A 249 8.08 9.05 -33.46
N LEU A 250 8.32 7.77 -33.76
CA LEU A 250 7.85 6.65 -32.95
C LEU A 250 8.52 6.60 -31.56
N ILE A 251 9.84 6.81 -31.49
CA ILE A 251 10.56 6.83 -30.20
C ILE A 251 10.09 8.02 -29.36
N ILE A 252 9.90 9.17 -29.99
CA ILE A 252 9.39 10.37 -29.32
C ILE A 252 7.96 10.11 -28.82
N SER A 253 7.07 9.55 -29.65
CA SER A 253 5.70 9.23 -29.26
C SER A 253 5.63 8.23 -28.10
N VAL A 254 6.43 7.16 -28.15
CA VAL A 254 6.48 6.17 -27.05
C VAL A 254 7.05 6.77 -25.78
N PHE A 255 8.10 7.59 -25.88
CA PHE A 255 8.66 8.29 -24.73
C PHE A 255 7.63 9.25 -24.11
N THR A 256 6.97 10.08 -24.93
CA THR A 256 5.97 11.04 -24.47
C THR A 256 4.76 10.34 -23.86
N LEU A 257 4.20 9.34 -24.53
CA LEU A 257 3.05 8.58 -24.01
C LEU A 257 3.42 7.85 -22.72
N GLY A 258 4.57 7.19 -22.71
CA GLY A 258 5.07 6.48 -21.55
C GLY A 258 5.32 7.39 -20.36
N LEU A 259 5.90 8.57 -20.60
CA LEU A 259 6.08 9.61 -19.59
C LEU A 259 4.73 10.12 -19.05
N MET A 260 3.74 10.35 -19.92
CA MET A 260 2.41 10.77 -19.51
C MET A 260 1.74 9.75 -18.59
N ILE A 261 1.67 8.48 -19.02
CA ILE A 261 1.10 7.37 -18.24
C ILE A 261 1.83 7.25 -16.89
N SER A 262 3.16 7.22 -16.92
CA SER A 262 3.96 7.08 -15.69
C SER A 262 3.74 8.24 -14.73
N SER A 263 3.61 9.46 -15.24
CA SER A 263 3.42 10.67 -14.42
C SER A 263 2.07 10.67 -13.69
N ILE A 264 1.02 10.13 -14.31
CA ILE A 264 -0.30 10.01 -13.68
C ILE A 264 -0.22 9.12 -12.43
N GLY A 265 0.49 7.99 -12.51
CA GLY A 265 0.73 7.13 -11.35
C GLY A 265 1.38 7.85 -10.15
N PHE A 266 2.20 8.88 -10.36
CA PHE A 266 2.81 9.64 -9.27
C PHE A 266 1.94 10.75 -8.67
N ILE A 267 0.77 11.05 -9.26
CA ILE A 267 -0.10 12.13 -8.78
C ILE A 267 -0.48 11.96 -7.29
N PRO A 268 -0.89 10.77 -6.81
CA PRO A 268 -1.19 10.59 -5.39
C PRO A 268 -0.01 10.91 -4.47
N LEU A 269 1.21 10.50 -4.83
CA LEU A 269 2.42 10.83 -4.07
C LEU A 269 2.71 12.33 -4.06
N VAL A 270 2.60 12.99 -5.23
CA VAL A 270 2.82 14.44 -5.35
C VAL A 270 1.76 15.22 -4.56
N SER A 271 0.56 14.66 -4.40
CA SER A 271 -0.52 15.28 -3.61
C SER A 271 -0.34 15.17 -2.09
N THR A 272 0.63 14.37 -1.61
CA THR A 272 0.82 14.08 -0.18
C THR A 272 0.96 15.31 0.72
N PRO A 273 1.78 16.33 0.39
CA PRO A 273 1.84 17.55 1.21
C PRO A 273 0.50 18.29 1.32
N ALA A 274 -0.30 18.28 0.24
CA ALA A 274 -1.58 18.97 0.22
C ALA A 274 -2.60 18.28 1.12
N PHE A 275 -2.70 16.95 1.07
CA PHE A 275 -3.65 16.24 1.93
C PHE A 275 -3.16 16.09 3.38
N ILE A 276 -1.86 16.10 3.65
CA ILE A 276 -1.34 16.25 5.03
C ILE A 276 -1.84 17.57 5.63
N LYS A 277 -1.86 18.66 4.85
CA LYS A 277 -2.41 19.94 5.29
C LYS A 277 -3.92 19.87 5.52
N SER A 278 -4.69 19.27 4.61
CA SER A 278 -6.15 19.16 4.80
C SER A 278 -6.51 18.29 6.00
N THR A 279 -5.87 17.13 6.15
CA THR A 279 -6.06 16.24 7.30
C THR A 279 -5.68 16.93 8.62
N ARG A 280 -4.60 17.72 8.64
CA ARG A 280 -4.23 18.51 9.81
C ARG A 280 -5.33 19.50 10.19
N MET A 281 -5.82 20.29 9.23
CA MET A 281 -6.84 21.30 9.48
C MET A 281 -8.13 20.66 10.00
N GLU A 282 -8.52 19.52 9.45
CA GLU A 282 -9.71 18.79 9.89
C GLU A 282 -9.53 18.17 11.28
N PHE A 283 -8.36 17.59 11.58
CA PHE A 283 -8.05 17.06 12.90
C PHE A 283 -8.04 18.18 13.96
N GLU A 284 -7.42 19.31 13.63
CA GLU A 284 -7.42 20.51 14.48
C GLU A 284 -8.84 21.04 14.69
N ARG A 285 -9.66 21.13 13.63
CA ARG A 285 -11.07 21.55 13.73
C ARG A 285 -11.85 20.65 14.69
N ALA A 286 -11.71 19.33 14.55
CA ALA A 286 -12.48 18.38 15.32
C ALA A 286 -12.07 18.34 16.79
N PHE A 287 -10.76 18.35 17.08
CA PHE A 287 -10.28 17.96 18.41
C PHE A 287 -9.60 19.09 19.20
N ASN A 288 -9.10 20.17 18.58
CA ASN A 288 -8.52 21.28 19.36
C ASN A 288 -9.45 21.86 20.44
N PRO A 289 -10.78 21.97 20.23
CA PRO A 289 -11.68 22.54 21.24
C PRO A 289 -11.59 21.83 22.60
N GLU A 290 -11.39 20.50 22.60
CA GLU A 290 -11.25 19.68 23.82
C GLU A 290 -9.90 19.89 24.53
N PHE A 291 -8.90 20.41 23.83
CA PHE A 291 -7.51 20.55 24.32
C PHE A 291 -7.06 22.00 24.37
N ALA A 292 -7.94 22.90 24.80
CA ALA A 292 -7.67 24.34 24.97
C ALA A 292 -7.11 25.03 23.71
N GLY A 293 -7.46 24.52 22.52
CA GLY A 293 -6.97 25.05 21.24
C GLY A 293 -5.62 24.49 20.78
N ASP A 294 -4.96 23.64 21.57
CA ASP A 294 -3.64 23.06 21.26
C ASP A 294 -3.54 21.60 21.71
N TRP A 295 -3.98 20.68 20.83
CA TRP A 295 -3.77 19.25 21.08
C TRP A 295 -2.29 18.87 21.11
N GLN A 296 -1.40 19.62 20.44
CA GLN A 296 0.03 19.27 20.39
C GLN A 296 0.72 19.50 21.73
N GLY A 297 0.37 20.61 22.40
CA GLY A 297 0.82 20.92 23.75
C GLY A 297 0.30 19.95 24.81
N SER A 298 -0.78 19.23 24.52
CA SER A 298 -1.36 18.20 25.40
C SER A 298 -0.65 16.85 25.32
N ILE A 299 0.33 16.68 24.42
CA ILE A 299 1.13 15.46 24.30
C ILE A 299 2.46 15.64 25.02
N ASP A 300 2.79 14.72 25.93
CA ASP A 300 4.08 14.71 26.61
C ASP A 300 5.24 14.69 25.57
N PRO A 301 6.18 15.65 25.62
CA PRO A 301 7.29 15.71 24.69
C PRO A 301 8.16 14.44 24.66
N SER A 302 8.32 13.76 25.80
CA SER A 302 9.07 12.51 25.90
C SER A 302 8.34 11.38 25.17
N ILE A 303 7.01 11.29 25.34
CA ILE A 303 6.17 10.33 24.63
C ILE A 303 6.24 10.57 23.12
N LYS A 304 6.07 11.83 22.71
CA LYS A 304 6.12 12.23 21.30
C LYS A 304 7.46 11.91 20.64
N ALA A 305 8.56 12.12 21.36
CA ALA A 305 9.91 11.91 20.83
C ALA A 305 10.28 10.42 20.75
N GLN A 306 9.85 9.61 21.72
CA GLN A 306 10.27 8.22 21.84
C GLN A 306 9.35 7.25 21.09
N TYR A 307 8.04 7.49 21.09
CA TYR A 307 7.07 6.48 20.67
C TYR A 307 6.29 6.86 19.41
N PHE A 308 6.02 8.15 19.20
CA PHE A 308 5.15 8.59 18.10
C PHE A 308 5.89 8.79 16.79
N ARG A 309 5.12 8.73 15.70
CA ARG A 309 5.64 9.06 14.36
C ARG A 309 6.03 10.53 14.35
N SER A 310 7.26 10.77 13.90
CA SER A 310 7.83 12.12 13.78
C SER A 310 7.26 12.89 12.58
N SER A 311 6.82 12.18 11.54
CA SER A 311 6.24 12.74 10.32
C SER A 311 4.98 11.97 9.91
N PRO A 312 3.96 12.65 9.36
CA PRO A 312 2.78 11.98 8.79
C PRO A 312 3.12 11.06 7.61
N PHE A 313 4.21 11.34 6.88
CA PHE A 313 4.64 10.52 5.76
C PHE A 313 6.15 10.43 5.66
N ILE A 314 6.65 9.22 5.38
CA ILE A 314 8.04 8.89 5.12
C ILE A 314 8.10 8.08 3.81
N LEU A 315 8.76 8.65 2.80
CA LEU A 315 8.76 8.10 1.44
C LEU A 315 9.38 6.72 1.34
N SER A 316 10.39 6.44 2.15
CA SER A 316 11.06 5.15 2.11
C SER A 316 10.27 4.03 2.77
N GLU A 317 9.48 4.34 3.81
CA GLU A 317 8.58 3.34 4.41
C GLU A 317 7.59 2.84 3.37
N TYR A 318 7.15 3.70 2.44
CA TYR A 318 6.32 3.29 1.31
C TYR A 318 6.91 2.14 0.49
N PHE A 319 8.23 2.03 0.36
CA PHE A 319 8.86 0.96 -0.43
C PHE A 319 9.34 -0.22 0.42
N TRP A 320 9.72 0.03 1.67
CA TRP A 320 10.44 -0.94 2.51
C TRP A 320 9.64 -1.44 3.71
N GLY A 321 8.49 -0.82 3.96
CA GLY A 321 7.77 -0.95 5.22
C GLY A 321 8.43 -0.16 6.34
N PRO A 322 7.70 0.09 7.43
CA PRO A 322 8.28 0.60 8.66
C PRO A 322 9.12 -0.48 9.39
N SER A 323 9.77 -0.05 10.47
CA SER A 323 10.43 -0.97 11.41
C SER A 323 9.43 -1.94 12.04
N THR A 324 9.93 -3.06 12.56
CA THR A 324 9.11 -4.05 13.27
C THR A 324 8.62 -3.48 14.60
N TYR A 325 7.40 -3.85 14.98
CA TYR A 325 6.79 -3.48 16.25
C TYR A 325 6.87 -4.63 17.24
N ASP A 326 7.43 -4.38 18.42
CA ASP A 326 7.52 -5.40 19.47
C ASP A 326 6.16 -5.51 20.19
N CYS A 327 5.56 -6.70 20.15
CA CYS A 327 4.30 -7.01 20.81
C CYS A 327 4.13 -8.52 21.03
N ILE A 328 3.34 -8.88 22.03
CA ILE A 328 2.95 -10.27 22.29
C ILE A 328 1.70 -10.58 21.46
N THR A 329 1.70 -11.70 20.72
CA THR A 329 0.56 -12.09 19.88
C THR A 329 0.03 -13.45 20.29
N PHE A 330 -1.27 -13.53 20.53
CA PHE A 330 -2.02 -14.77 20.66
C PHE A 330 -3.02 -14.86 19.53
N LYS A 331 -3.02 -15.97 18.78
CA LYS A 331 -3.95 -16.19 17.67
C LYS A 331 -5.04 -17.19 18.04
N ASP A 332 -6.20 -17.03 17.40
CA ASP A 332 -7.30 -18.00 17.42
C ASP A 332 -7.80 -18.34 18.84
N ILE A 333 -8.01 -17.32 19.68
CA ILE A 333 -8.64 -17.51 21.00
C ILE A 333 -10.15 -17.61 20.81
N LEU A 334 -10.74 -18.74 21.21
CA LEU A 334 -12.18 -18.96 21.16
C LEU A 334 -12.90 -18.04 22.17
N TYR A 335 -13.86 -17.23 21.70
CA TYR A 335 -14.70 -16.42 22.58
C TYR A 335 -16.18 -16.79 22.53
N PHE A 336 -16.62 -17.51 21.50
CA PHE A 336 -18.01 -17.93 21.36
C PHE A 336 -18.11 -19.29 20.68
N ASN A 337 -18.81 -20.21 21.35
CA ASN A 337 -19.19 -21.51 20.81
C ASN A 337 -20.71 -21.53 20.59
N GLY A 338 -21.12 -21.48 19.32
CA GLY A 338 -22.50 -21.38 18.92
C GLY A 338 -23.36 -22.58 19.31
N SER A 339 -22.77 -23.75 19.54
CA SER A 339 -23.49 -24.94 20.03
C SER A 339 -24.22 -24.70 21.35
N GLU A 340 -23.71 -23.78 22.19
CA GLU A 340 -24.30 -23.36 23.47
C GLU A 340 -25.28 -22.20 23.34
N SER A 341 -25.42 -21.62 22.14
CA SER A 341 -26.30 -20.47 21.91
C SER A 341 -27.78 -20.82 22.09
N ALA A 342 -28.55 -19.87 22.62
CA ALA A 342 -30.00 -19.93 22.64
C ALA A 342 -30.63 -19.67 21.25
N TYR A 343 -29.86 -19.15 20.29
CA TYR A 343 -30.31 -18.80 18.95
C TYR A 343 -30.02 -19.95 17.98
N PRO A 344 -31.03 -20.55 17.33
CA PRO A 344 -30.83 -21.67 16.41
C PRO A 344 -29.84 -21.38 15.28
N GLN A 345 -29.84 -20.14 14.76
CA GLN A 345 -28.97 -19.74 13.66
C GLN A 345 -27.47 -19.74 14.00
N ASP A 346 -27.11 -19.73 15.29
CA ASP A 346 -25.70 -19.75 15.70
C ASP A 346 -25.14 -21.16 15.89
N LYS A 347 -25.99 -22.19 15.90
CA LYS A 347 -25.61 -23.52 16.43
C LYS A 347 -24.36 -24.11 15.78
N ASP A 348 -24.08 -23.74 14.54
CA ASP A 348 -23.01 -24.29 13.72
C ASP A 348 -21.77 -23.38 13.61
N ILE A 349 -21.72 -22.26 14.33
CA ILE A 349 -20.57 -21.36 14.31
C ILE A 349 -19.70 -21.42 15.56
N THR A 350 -18.41 -21.15 15.37
CA THR A 350 -17.48 -20.81 16.44
C THR A 350 -16.83 -19.48 16.08
N LEU A 351 -16.53 -18.62 17.05
CA LEU A 351 -15.91 -17.33 16.77
C LEU A 351 -14.67 -17.13 17.63
N TYR A 352 -13.61 -16.67 16.97
CA TYR A 352 -12.28 -16.49 17.54
C TYR A 352 -11.83 -15.03 17.44
N PHE A 353 -10.80 -14.68 18.20
CA PHE A 353 -10.11 -13.42 18.07
C PHE A 353 -8.59 -13.59 18.20
N ASP A 354 -7.85 -12.63 17.66
CA ASP A 354 -6.41 -12.49 17.89
C ASP A 354 -6.19 -11.35 18.89
N ALA A 355 -5.30 -11.58 19.85
CA ALA A 355 -4.88 -10.58 20.83
C ALA A 355 -3.45 -10.11 20.54
N PHE A 356 -3.29 -8.80 20.39
CA PHE A 356 -1.99 -8.13 20.30
C PHE A 356 -1.81 -7.29 21.57
N LEU A 357 -0.89 -7.72 22.43
CA LEU A 357 -0.70 -7.13 23.75
C LEU A 357 0.64 -6.40 23.85
N PRO A 358 0.71 -5.33 24.64
CA PRO A 358 1.94 -4.60 24.82
C PRO A 358 3.00 -5.42 25.57
N PRO A 359 4.29 -5.25 25.25
CA PRO A 359 5.36 -5.81 26.06
C PRO A 359 5.29 -5.23 27.48
N ASN A 360 5.77 -6.00 28.47
CA ASN A 360 5.81 -5.59 29.88
C ASN A 360 4.47 -5.07 30.44
N ARG A 361 3.34 -5.58 29.93
CA ARG A 361 1.98 -5.16 30.32
C ARG A 361 1.76 -3.64 30.21
N GLY A 362 2.34 -3.01 29.19
CA GLY A 362 2.12 -1.60 28.88
C GLY A 362 2.69 -0.58 29.86
N ILE A 363 3.47 -1.02 30.86
CA ILE A 363 4.07 -0.12 31.84
C ILE A 363 5.00 0.87 31.14
N GLY A 364 4.74 2.16 31.32
CA GLY A 364 5.52 3.26 30.72
C GLY A 364 5.22 3.50 29.23
N LEU A 365 4.24 2.79 28.65
CA LEU A 365 3.85 2.98 27.25
C LEU A 365 2.66 3.95 27.11
N PRO A 366 2.56 4.69 25.99
CA PRO A 366 1.56 5.72 25.79
C PRO A 366 0.11 5.25 26.00
N GLY A 367 -0.23 4.03 25.59
CA GLY A 367 -1.58 3.51 25.57
C GLY A 367 -2.15 3.09 26.93
N GLN A 368 -1.33 2.96 27.98
CA GLN A 368 -1.78 2.62 29.34
C GLN A 368 -2.77 1.44 29.42
N ASN A 369 -2.54 0.40 28.60
CA ASN A 369 -3.39 -0.78 28.42
C ASN A 369 -4.83 -0.49 27.98
N SER A 370 -5.09 0.68 27.39
CA SER A 370 -6.38 0.97 26.76
C SER A 370 -6.74 -0.07 25.71
N THR A 371 -8.01 -0.42 25.67
CA THR A 371 -8.54 -1.48 24.82
C THR A 371 -8.86 -0.95 23.42
N LEU A 372 -8.40 -1.63 22.38
CA LEU A 372 -8.77 -1.35 20.99
C LEU A 372 -9.43 -2.59 20.38
N ILE A 373 -10.71 -2.52 20.09
CA ILE A 373 -11.46 -3.59 19.41
C ILE A 373 -11.45 -3.32 17.90
N ARG A 374 -10.99 -4.29 17.12
CA ARG A 374 -10.86 -4.22 15.66
C ARG A 374 -11.87 -5.16 15.00
N ILE A 375 -12.72 -4.61 14.13
CA ILE A 375 -13.82 -5.30 13.45
C ILE A 375 -13.57 -5.28 11.95
N HIS A 376 -13.32 -6.45 11.36
CA HIS A 376 -12.93 -6.55 9.95
C HIS A 376 -14.07 -6.16 8.99
N GLY A 377 -13.70 -5.79 7.76
CA GLY A 377 -14.64 -5.50 6.68
C GLY A 377 -15.12 -6.76 5.95
N GLY A 378 -15.60 -6.57 4.71
CA GLY A 378 -15.99 -7.68 3.83
C GLY A 378 -17.48 -7.80 3.55
N GLY A 379 -18.21 -6.68 3.60
CA GLY A 379 -19.62 -6.63 3.17
C GLY A 379 -20.53 -7.56 3.96
N TRP A 380 -20.20 -7.86 5.23
CA TRP A 380 -20.92 -8.78 6.12
C TRP A 380 -20.96 -10.25 5.65
N VAL A 381 -20.36 -10.59 4.52
CA VAL A 381 -20.50 -11.90 3.84
C VAL A 381 -19.17 -12.61 3.63
N VAL A 382 -18.05 -11.89 3.71
CA VAL A 382 -16.69 -12.43 3.66
C VAL A 382 -15.81 -11.73 4.69
N GLY A 383 -14.62 -12.30 4.86
CA GLY A 383 -13.53 -11.70 5.63
C GLY A 383 -13.20 -12.44 6.90
N ASP A 384 -12.11 -12.00 7.51
CA ASP A 384 -11.57 -12.61 8.72
C ASP A 384 -10.71 -11.60 9.48
N LYS A 385 -10.42 -11.89 10.74
CA LYS A 385 -9.35 -11.24 11.50
C LYS A 385 -8.00 -11.42 10.79
N GLY A 386 -7.07 -10.52 11.02
CA GLY A 386 -5.75 -10.54 10.38
C GLY A 386 -5.65 -9.59 9.20
N PHE A 387 -5.42 -10.11 7.99
CA PHE A 387 -5.20 -9.33 6.78
C PHE A 387 -6.26 -8.23 6.54
N MET A 388 -7.55 -8.52 6.77
CA MET A 388 -8.63 -7.55 6.52
C MET A 388 -8.75 -6.45 7.58
N ASN A 389 -7.99 -6.53 8.68
CA ASN A 389 -7.80 -5.47 9.65
C ASN A 389 -6.38 -4.89 9.62
N VAL A 390 -5.58 -5.23 8.61
CA VAL A 390 -4.20 -4.76 8.43
C VAL A 390 -3.37 -4.98 9.71
N ASN A 391 -2.93 -6.21 9.93
CA ASN A 391 -2.33 -6.66 11.19
C ASN A 391 -1.20 -5.77 11.74
N GLU A 392 -0.46 -5.08 10.88
CA GLU A 392 0.58 -4.13 11.26
C GLU A 392 0.03 -2.97 12.08
N MET A 393 -1.20 -2.55 11.79
CA MET A 393 -1.92 -1.53 12.57
C MET A 393 -2.13 -2.02 14.01
N ASN A 394 -2.55 -3.29 14.16
CA ASN A 394 -2.77 -3.91 15.46
C ASN A 394 -1.44 -4.04 16.23
N ARG A 395 -0.37 -4.48 15.56
CA ARG A 395 0.99 -4.59 16.12
C ARG A 395 1.57 -3.23 16.52
N TYR A 396 1.35 -2.20 15.69
CA TYR A 396 1.77 -0.83 16.00
C TYR A 396 1.16 -0.38 17.33
N PHE A 397 -0.16 -0.40 17.45
CA PHE A 397 -0.81 0.05 18.70
C PHE A 397 -0.49 -0.85 19.89
N ALA A 398 -0.34 -2.17 19.70
CA ALA A 398 0.14 -3.03 20.78
C ALA A 398 1.53 -2.59 21.28
N SER A 399 2.48 -2.29 20.40
CA SER A 399 3.80 -1.77 20.79
C SER A 399 3.76 -0.40 21.48
N GLN A 400 2.65 0.33 21.32
CA GLN A 400 2.40 1.64 21.93
C GLN A 400 1.65 1.53 23.27
N GLY A 401 1.40 0.33 23.80
CA GLY A 401 0.73 0.17 25.10
C GLY A 401 -0.77 -0.11 25.03
N TYR A 402 -1.36 -0.37 23.87
CA TYR A 402 -2.79 -0.70 23.73
C TYR A 402 -3.00 -2.21 23.73
N CYS A 403 -4.05 -2.69 24.40
CA CYS A 403 -4.50 -4.08 24.27
C CYS A 403 -5.43 -4.18 23.06
N VAL A 404 -4.94 -4.71 21.94
CA VAL A 404 -5.68 -4.77 20.68
C VAL A 404 -6.30 -6.15 20.48
N PHE A 405 -7.58 -6.18 20.15
CA PHE A 405 -8.34 -7.40 19.91
C PHE A 405 -8.97 -7.37 18.52
N ASP A 406 -8.52 -8.28 17.66
CA ASP A 406 -9.02 -8.44 16.29
C ASP A 406 -10.02 -9.60 16.23
N ILE A 407 -11.31 -9.29 16.08
CA ILE A 407 -12.40 -10.24 16.35
C ILE A 407 -13.04 -10.75 15.05
N GLN A 408 -13.39 -12.03 15.03
CA GLN A 408 -14.35 -12.58 14.07
C GLN A 408 -15.79 -12.25 14.45
N TYR A 409 -16.66 -12.18 13.45
CA TYR A 409 -18.10 -12.24 13.63
C TYR A 409 -18.73 -13.16 12.57
N GLY A 410 -19.93 -13.69 12.84
CA GLY A 410 -20.63 -14.55 11.90
C GLY A 410 -20.94 -13.85 10.58
N LEU A 411 -20.76 -14.53 9.45
CA LEU A 411 -20.92 -13.99 8.10
C LEU A 411 -22.21 -14.47 7.44
N ASN A 412 -22.84 -13.60 6.66
CA ASN A 412 -24.03 -13.93 5.89
C ASN A 412 -23.70 -14.71 4.59
N ASN A 413 -24.47 -15.75 4.28
CA ASN A 413 -24.26 -16.64 3.15
C ASN A 413 -25.08 -16.33 1.87
N VAL A 414 -25.76 -15.17 1.78
CA VAL A 414 -26.67 -14.87 0.66
C VAL A 414 -26.01 -14.19 -0.56
N SER A 415 -24.70 -13.90 -0.53
CA SER A 415 -24.05 -13.13 -1.60
C SER A 415 -23.16 -13.99 -2.49
N ASP A 416 -23.55 -14.12 -3.77
CA ASP A 416 -22.67 -14.67 -4.81
C ASP A 416 -21.51 -13.71 -5.17
N LEU A 417 -21.57 -12.43 -4.78
CA LEU A 417 -20.62 -11.40 -5.19
C LEU A 417 -19.19 -11.65 -4.68
N PHE A 418 -19.06 -12.39 -3.56
CA PHE A 418 -17.79 -12.68 -2.90
C PHE A 418 -17.57 -14.18 -2.61
N LYS A 419 -18.39 -15.05 -3.21
CA LYS A 419 -18.38 -16.51 -2.98
C LYS A 419 -17.01 -17.19 -3.15
N ASN A 420 -16.15 -16.62 -3.99
CA ASN A 420 -14.82 -17.15 -4.30
C ASN A 420 -13.69 -16.50 -3.50
N LEU A 421 -13.98 -15.53 -2.62
CA LEU A 421 -12.98 -14.98 -1.71
C LEU A 421 -12.85 -15.87 -0.47
N PRO A 422 -11.61 -16.08 0.04
CA PRO A 422 -11.38 -16.91 1.21
C PRO A 422 -12.14 -16.36 2.42
N HIS A 423 -12.87 -17.24 3.09
CA HIS A 423 -13.54 -17.00 4.36
C HIS A 423 -13.52 -18.31 5.16
N PRO A 424 -13.43 -18.27 6.50
CA PRO A 424 -13.50 -19.49 7.29
C PRO A 424 -14.92 -20.08 7.26
N GLU A 425 -15.05 -21.38 6.96
CA GLU A 425 -16.37 -22.02 6.90
C GLU A 425 -17.10 -21.98 8.26
N HIS A 426 -16.35 -22.01 9.36
CA HIS A 426 -16.88 -22.07 10.73
C HIS A 426 -17.53 -20.77 11.22
N VAL A 427 -17.51 -19.70 10.42
CA VAL A 427 -18.20 -18.43 10.74
C VAL A 427 -19.43 -18.19 9.85
N MET A 428 -19.72 -19.06 8.88
CA MET A 428 -20.78 -18.83 7.89
C MET A 428 -22.17 -19.21 8.42
N GLY A 429 -23.17 -18.37 8.11
CA GLY A 429 -24.58 -18.60 8.40
C GLY A 429 -25.49 -17.61 7.67
N ASN A 430 -26.79 -17.60 7.95
CA ASN A 430 -27.72 -16.61 7.38
C ASN A 430 -27.92 -15.43 8.33
N PHE A 431 -26.82 -14.84 8.81
CA PHE A 431 -26.86 -13.85 9.87
C PHE A 431 -27.37 -12.49 9.40
N SER A 432 -28.32 -11.94 10.14
CA SER A 432 -28.75 -10.55 10.03
C SER A 432 -27.75 -9.61 10.71
N ILE A 433 -27.92 -8.29 10.56
CA ILE A 433 -27.09 -7.32 11.32
C ILE A 433 -27.31 -7.49 12.83
N ASP A 434 -28.53 -7.85 13.25
CA ASP A 434 -28.83 -8.13 14.66
C ASP A 434 -28.03 -9.31 15.22
N ASP A 435 -27.88 -10.38 14.44
CA ASP A 435 -27.06 -11.53 14.82
C ASP A 435 -25.59 -11.16 14.92
N ILE A 436 -25.07 -10.42 13.94
CA ILE A 436 -23.68 -9.95 13.92
C ILE A 436 -23.38 -9.06 15.12
N MET A 437 -24.27 -8.11 15.41
CA MET A 437 -24.15 -7.22 16.57
C MET A 437 -24.20 -7.99 17.89
N ARG A 438 -25.01 -9.05 17.96
CA ARG A 438 -25.04 -9.96 19.11
C ARG A 438 -23.74 -10.75 19.25
N HIS A 439 -23.10 -11.17 18.16
CA HIS A 439 -21.77 -11.82 18.19
C HIS A 439 -20.69 -10.86 18.75
N ILE A 440 -20.67 -9.61 18.29
CA ILE A 440 -19.79 -8.57 18.84
C ILE A 440 -20.11 -8.37 20.34
N GLY A 441 -21.40 -8.34 20.70
CA GLY A 441 -21.86 -8.31 22.09
C GLY A 441 -21.32 -9.46 22.94
N ASN A 442 -21.31 -10.69 22.41
CA ASN A 442 -20.74 -11.86 23.08
C ASN A 442 -19.23 -11.68 23.33
N PHE A 443 -18.47 -11.12 22.38
CA PHE A 443 -17.07 -10.78 22.60
C PHE A 443 -16.91 -9.78 23.76
N THR A 444 -17.74 -8.74 23.82
CA THR A 444 -17.65 -7.76 24.92
C THR A 444 -17.93 -8.38 26.30
N LYS A 445 -18.82 -9.39 26.36
CA LYS A 445 -19.12 -10.16 27.58
C LYS A 445 -17.97 -11.09 27.96
N TYR A 446 -17.37 -11.77 26.98
CA TYR A 446 -16.18 -12.58 27.16
C TYR A 446 -15.02 -11.74 27.71
N LEU A 447 -14.67 -10.64 27.03
CA LEU A 447 -13.55 -9.80 27.43
C LEU A 447 -13.77 -9.14 28.81
N LYS A 448 -15.01 -8.86 29.23
CA LYS A 448 -15.30 -8.44 30.60
C LYS A 448 -14.77 -9.43 31.65
N ILE A 449 -14.93 -10.73 31.40
CA ILE A 449 -14.53 -11.79 32.31
C ILE A 449 -13.00 -11.98 32.28
N HIS A 450 -12.41 -11.88 31.08
CA HIS A 450 -10.99 -12.17 30.86
C HIS A 450 -10.07 -10.93 30.82
N ALA A 451 -10.59 -9.71 31.06
CA ALA A 451 -9.83 -8.47 30.91
C ALA A 451 -8.52 -8.47 31.72
N SER A 452 -8.55 -9.01 32.94
CA SER A 452 -7.36 -9.10 33.81
C SER A 452 -6.28 -10.03 33.27
N GLU A 453 -6.64 -11.07 32.50
CA GLU A 453 -5.71 -12.01 31.88
C GLU A 453 -4.91 -11.33 30.77
N PHE A 454 -5.58 -10.46 30.00
CA PHE A 454 -4.96 -9.68 28.93
C PHE A 454 -4.37 -8.34 29.41
N GLY A 455 -4.62 -7.95 30.66
CA GLY A 455 -4.27 -6.63 31.19
C GLY A 455 -5.10 -5.48 30.63
N ALA A 456 -6.23 -5.76 29.96
CA ALA A 456 -7.02 -4.79 29.22
C ALA A 456 -7.79 -3.83 30.15
N ASN A 457 -7.65 -2.52 29.89
CA ASN A 457 -8.42 -1.49 30.57
C ASN A 457 -9.75 -1.25 29.83
N LEU A 458 -10.86 -1.77 30.37
CA LEU A 458 -12.19 -1.55 29.78
C LEU A 458 -12.76 -0.16 30.09
N GLY A 459 -12.17 0.57 31.05
CA GLY A 459 -12.49 1.97 31.35
C GLY A 459 -11.93 2.94 30.29
N SER A 460 -11.14 2.45 29.36
CA SER A 460 -10.63 3.18 28.20
C SER A 460 -10.70 2.29 26.97
N THR A 461 -11.77 2.40 26.19
CA THR A 461 -11.98 1.52 25.02
C THR A 461 -12.26 2.31 23.75
N PHE A 462 -11.60 1.90 22.68
CA PHE A 462 -11.83 2.36 21.33
C PHE A 462 -12.31 1.20 20.45
N VAL A 463 -13.13 1.51 19.45
CA VAL A 463 -13.60 0.53 18.46
C VAL A 463 -13.27 1.03 17.07
N SER A 464 -12.78 0.15 16.21
CA SER A 464 -12.31 0.51 14.88
C SER A 464 -12.54 -0.62 13.88
N GLY A 465 -12.74 -0.27 12.61
CA GLY A 465 -13.02 -1.26 11.57
C GLY A 465 -13.30 -0.61 10.22
N GLY A 466 -13.19 -1.40 9.14
CA GLY A 466 -13.33 -0.89 7.77
C GLY A 466 -14.57 -1.38 7.02
N SER A 467 -15.15 -0.54 6.17
CA SER A 467 -16.28 -0.89 5.29
C SER A 467 -17.50 -1.38 6.11
N ALA A 468 -17.93 -2.62 5.91
CA ALA A 468 -18.92 -3.30 6.76
C ALA A 468 -18.52 -3.29 8.25
N GLY A 469 -17.25 -3.57 8.56
CA GLY A 469 -16.70 -3.45 9.91
C GLY A 469 -16.67 -2.00 10.43
N GLY A 470 -16.59 -1.02 9.54
CA GLY A 470 -16.71 0.41 9.89
C GLY A 470 -18.14 0.79 10.26
N GLN A 471 -19.13 0.20 9.57
CA GLN A 471 -20.53 0.31 9.98
C GLN A 471 -20.79 -0.36 11.33
N LEU A 472 -20.31 -1.60 11.51
CA LEU A 472 -20.40 -2.33 12.78
C LEU A 472 -19.65 -1.60 13.91
N THR A 473 -18.53 -0.94 13.61
CA THR A 473 -17.82 -0.06 14.56
C THR A 473 -18.72 1.05 15.05
N CYS A 474 -19.36 1.79 14.13
CA CYS A 474 -20.29 2.85 14.51
C CYS A 474 -21.44 2.30 15.37
N ALA A 475 -22.06 1.21 14.94
CA ALA A 475 -23.19 0.60 15.64
C ALA A 475 -22.81 0.09 17.05
N ALA A 476 -21.72 -0.67 17.15
CA ALA A 476 -21.28 -1.32 18.39
C ALA A 476 -20.76 -0.32 19.42
N ALA A 477 -19.92 0.63 19.02
CA ALA A 477 -19.40 1.61 19.98
C ALA A 477 -20.47 2.58 20.50
N LEU A 478 -21.41 3.03 19.66
CA LEU A 478 -22.54 3.84 20.13
C LEU A 478 -23.47 3.04 21.04
N SER A 479 -23.76 1.78 20.71
CA SER A 479 -24.56 0.88 21.57
C SER A 479 -23.89 0.64 22.93
N LEU A 480 -22.57 0.42 22.95
CA LEU A 480 -21.78 0.29 24.18
C LEU A 480 -21.76 1.57 25.00
N ALA A 481 -21.66 2.74 24.36
CA ALA A 481 -21.68 4.04 25.03
C ALA A 481 -23.04 4.30 25.72
N HIS A 482 -24.16 3.92 25.08
CA HIS A 482 -25.50 4.12 25.65
C HIS A 482 -25.82 3.17 26.81
N LYS A 483 -25.18 2.00 26.89
CA LYS A 483 -25.38 0.99 27.96
C LYS A 483 -26.83 0.53 28.16
N ASN A 484 -27.67 0.66 27.13
CA ASN A 484 -29.09 0.30 27.12
C ASN A 484 -29.40 -0.99 26.33
N TYR A 485 -28.42 -1.56 25.61
CA TYR A 485 -28.55 -2.83 24.90
C TYR A 485 -28.05 -4.00 25.76
N SER A 486 -28.86 -5.06 25.88
CA SER A 486 -28.57 -6.24 26.72
C SER A 486 -27.59 -7.24 26.07
N GLU A 487 -27.43 -7.11 24.76
CA GLU A 487 -26.52 -7.86 23.93
C GLU A 487 -25.06 -7.54 24.28
N PHE A 488 -24.80 -6.32 24.76
CA PHE A 488 -23.48 -5.81 25.11
C PHE A 488 -23.23 -5.78 26.62
N SER A 489 -21.95 -5.89 27.00
CA SER A 489 -21.52 -5.67 28.38
C SER A 489 -21.50 -4.17 28.72
N LYS A 490 -21.97 -3.81 29.93
CA LYS A 490 -21.95 -2.43 30.43
C LYS A 490 -20.61 -1.97 31.05
N ALA A 491 -19.60 -2.85 31.04
CA ALA A 491 -18.31 -2.62 31.69
C ALA A 491 -17.42 -1.59 30.97
N TYR A 492 -17.76 -1.24 29.73
CA TYR A 492 -16.93 -0.43 28.87
C TYR A 492 -17.19 1.07 29.07
N THR A 493 -16.13 1.86 28.93
CA THR A 493 -16.22 3.30 28.70
C THR A 493 -15.59 3.58 27.35
N ILE A 494 -16.44 3.95 26.38
CA ILE A 494 -16.01 4.20 25.01
C ILE A 494 -15.42 5.60 24.92
N LYS A 495 -14.13 5.66 24.58
CA LYS A 495 -13.36 6.90 24.43
C LYS A 495 -13.34 7.42 23.00
N GLY A 496 -13.61 6.55 22.02
CA GLY A 496 -13.80 6.99 20.64
C GLY A 496 -14.09 5.86 19.66
N LEU A 497 -14.60 6.25 18.50
CA LEU A 497 -14.85 5.36 17.35
C LEU A 497 -13.92 5.74 16.20
N ILE A 498 -13.39 4.74 15.49
CA ILE A 498 -12.42 4.95 14.41
C ILE A 498 -12.85 4.15 13.17
N PRO A 499 -13.94 4.53 12.49
CA PRO A 499 -14.41 3.84 11.30
C PRO A 499 -13.59 4.21 10.05
N TYR A 500 -13.26 3.21 9.24
CA TYR A 500 -12.66 3.38 7.92
C TYR A 500 -13.76 3.19 6.88
N TYR A 501 -14.00 4.21 6.06
CA TYR A 501 -14.97 4.24 4.97
C TYR A 501 -16.29 3.51 5.31
N PRO A 502 -17.02 3.93 6.37
CA PRO A 502 -18.10 3.15 6.94
C PRO A 502 -19.26 2.93 5.97
N ALA A 503 -19.66 1.67 5.81
CA ALA A 503 -20.77 1.26 4.94
C ALA A 503 -22.15 1.47 5.61
N ASN A 504 -22.35 2.58 6.33
CA ASN A 504 -23.55 2.89 7.11
C ASN A 504 -24.84 2.81 6.27
N ASN A 505 -25.95 2.37 6.86
CA ASN A 505 -27.23 2.22 6.18
C ASN A 505 -27.15 1.33 4.91
N PRO A 506 -26.70 0.07 5.02
CA PRO A 506 -26.70 -0.87 3.90
C PRO A 506 -28.11 -1.21 3.44
N GLN A 507 -28.27 -1.38 2.12
CA GLN A 507 -29.55 -1.64 1.46
C GLN A 507 -29.66 -3.10 1.01
N HIS A 508 -29.20 -4.04 1.84
CA HIS A 508 -29.33 -5.48 1.58
C HIS A 508 -30.55 -6.05 2.31
N GLU A 509 -31.17 -7.09 1.77
CA GLU A 509 -32.37 -7.72 2.36
C GLU A 509 -32.13 -8.18 3.80
N PHE A 510 -30.97 -8.80 4.09
CA PHE A 510 -30.58 -9.22 5.44
C PHE A 510 -30.31 -8.06 6.40
N SER A 511 -30.10 -6.85 5.87
CA SER A 511 -29.96 -5.64 6.68
C SER A 511 -31.32 -5.04 6.99
N ILE A 512 -32.24 -4.96 6.03
CA ILE A 512 -33.55 -4.30 6.19
C ILE A 512 -34.43 -4.98 7.25
N SER A 513 -34.25 -6.28 7.49
CA SER A 513 -34.96 -7.03 8.53
C SER A 513 -34.41 -6.84 9.95
N SER A 514 -33.27 -6.13 10.11
CA SER A 514 -32.61 -5.87 11.39
C SER A 514 -33.12 -4.58 12.05
N ARG A 515 -32.70 -4.31 13.29
CA ARG A 515 -33.00 -3.05 13.99
C ARG A 515 -32.53 -1.84 13.16
N PRO A 516 -33.40 -0.86 12.88
CA PRO A 516 -33.05 0.28 12.04
C PRO A 516 -31.81 1.02 12.52
N GLU A 517 -31.63 1.20 13.83
CA GLU A 517 -30.51 1.94 14.40
C GLU A 517 -29.18 1.19 14.36
N TRP A 518 -29.22 -0.14 14.25
CA TRP A 518 -28.02 -0.95 14.03
C TRP A 518 -27.66 -1.04 12.55
N VAL A 519 -28.63 -0.89 11.65
CA VAL A 519 -28.39 -0.81 10.20
C VAL A 519 -27.89 0.58 9.82
N ASP A 520 -28.52 1.63 10.35
CA ASP A 520 -28.15 3.03 10.17
C ASP A 520 -27.68 3.65 11.49
N PRO A 521 -26.37 3.60 11.79
CA PRO A 521 -25.81 4.16 13.01
C PRO A 521 -26.03 5.66 13.19
N ASN A 522 -26.47 6.40 12.16
CA ASN A 522 -26.90 7.80 12.35
C ASN A 522 -28.00 7.91 13.41
N LEU A 523 -28.88 6.91 13.51
CA LEU A 523 -29.98 6.88 14.49
C LEU A 523 -29.50 6.64 15.93
N LEU A 524 -28.23 6.27 16.12
CA LEU A 524 -27.61 6.10 17.44
C LEU A 524 -26.83 7.34 17.88
N VAL A 525 -26.59 8.32 17.01
CA VAL A 525 -25.84 9.53 17.40
C VAL A 525 -26.70 10.39 18.32
N ASN A 526 -26.09 10.94 19.37
CA ASN A 526 -26.70 11.93 20.26
C ASN A 526 -25.63 12.80 20.94
N ALA A 527 -26.05 13.73 21.78
CA ALA A 527 -25.16 14.65 22.50
C ALA A 527 -24.12 13.96 23.42
N SER A 528 -24.31 12.69 23.77
CA SER A 528 -23.39 11.90 24.60
C SER A 528 -22.52 10.90 23.81
N SER A 529 -22.62 10.86 22.47
CA SER A 529 -21.80 9.98 21.64
C SER A 529 -20.30 10.19 21.88
N PRO A 530 -19.43 9.18 21.82
CA PRO A 530 -17.98 9.41 21.95
C PRO A 530 -17.38 10.16 20.75
N PRO A 531 -16.21 10.81 20.88
CA PRO A 531 -15.47 11.39 19.76
C PRO A 531 -15.22 10.39 18.62
N CYS A 532 -15.18 10.86 17.38
CA CYS A 532 -15.07 10.00 16.20
C CYS A 532 -13.97 10.46 15.24
N LEU A 533 -13.12 9.54 14.77
CA LEU A 533 -12.08 9.80 13.77
C LEU A 533 -12.29 8.89 12.55
N ILE A 534 -12.69 9.47 11.41
CA ILE A 534 -13.06 8.74 10.21
C ILE A 534 -11.93 8.79 9.17
N PHE A 535 -11.53 7.63 8.65
CA PHE A 535 -10.71 7.52 7.43
C PHE A 535 -11.63 7.43 6.20
N GLN A 536 -11.44 8.27 5.19
CA GLN A 536 -12.28 8.22 3.99
C GLN A 536 -11.51 8.57 2.72
N GLY A 537 -11.70 7.79 1.66
CA GLY A 537 -11.18 8.13 0.34
C GLY A 537 -12.15 9.00 -0.48
N ASP A 538 -11.63 9.94 -1.27
CA ASP A 538 -12.45 10.83 -2.11
C ASP A 538 -13.02 10.15 -3.38
N LYS A 539 -12.46 9.00 -3.78
CA LYS A 539 -12.95 8.15 -4.88
C LYS A 539 -13.75 6.95 -4.38
N ASP A 540 -13.92 6.84 -3.07
CA ASP A 540 -14.75 5.82 -2.47
C ASP A 540 -16.24 6.19 -2.63
N PRO A 541 -17.07 5.29 -3.19
CA PRO A 541 -18.50 5.53 -3.32
C PRO A 541 -19.27 5.71 -1.99
N LEU A 542 -18.68 5.33 -0.86
CA LEU A 542 -19.27 5.48 0.47
C LEU A 542 -18.98 6.85 1.10
N LEU A 543 -18.20 7.72 0.47
CA LEU A 543 -17.93 9.08 0.96
C LEU A 543 -19.19 9.84 1.39
N PRO A 544 -20.32 9.83 0.63
CA PRO A 544 -21.55 10.50 1.07
C PRO A 544 -22.07 10.00 2.42
N LYS A 545 -21.89 8.71 2.75
CA LYS A 545 -22.32 8.12 4.02
C LYS A 545 -21.45 8.60 5.18
N ALA A 546 -20.14 8.75 4.97
CA ALA A 546 -19.23 9.29 5.97
C ALA A 546 -19.50 10.78 6.24
N ILE A 547 -19.76 11.57 5.18
CA ILE A 547 -20.16 12.99 5.31
C ILE A 547 -21.48 13.09 6.09
N GLN A 548 -22.48 12.27 5.73
CA GLN A 548 -23.75 12.24 6.45
C GLN A 548 -23.55 11.91 7.93
N PHE A 549 -22.72 10.91 8.26
CA PHE A 549 -22.45 10.54 9.64
C PHE A 549 -21.78 11.68 10.44
N GLN A 550 -20.84 12.40 9.84
CA GLN A 550 -20.25 13.59 10.45
C GLN A 550 -21.28 14.70 10.67
N HIS A 551 -22.15 14.97 9.69
CA HIS A 551 -23.20 15.96 9.84
C HIS A 551 -24.19 15.60 10.95
N THR A 552 -24.54 14.32 11.10
CA THR A 552 -25.37 13.87 12.21
C THR A 552 -24.73 14.17 13.57
N TYR A 553 -23.39 14.05 13.71
CA TYR A 553 -22.70 14.51 14.93
C TYR A 553 -22.90 16.01 15.16
N PHE A 554 -22.72 16.84 14.14
CA PHE A 554 -22.93 18.28 14.23
C PHE A 554 -24.38 18.65 14.61
N ASP A 555 -25.38 17.93 14.07
CA ASP A 555 -26.80 18.14 14.38
C ASP A 555 -27.12 17.90 15.87
N TYR A 556 -26.30 17.07 16.56
CA TYR A 556 -26.39 16.83 18.00
C TYR A 556 -25.41 17.67 18.83
N GLY A 557 -24.81 18.71 18.23
CA GLY A 557 -23.88 19.62 18.91
C GLY A 557 -22.52 18.99 19.21
N ARG A 558 -22.10 17.99 18.42
CA ARG A 558 -20.83 17.28 18.56
C ARG A 558 -19.89 17.63 17.42
N ASP A 559 -18.98 18.57 17.66
CA ASP A 559 -17.99 19.01 16.67
C ASP A 559 -16.78 18.07 16.57
N ASP A 560 -16.66 17.13 17.51
CA ASP A 560 -15.57 16.17 17.71
C ASP A 560 -15.69 14.88 16.86
N CYS A 561 -16.26 15.02 15.67
CA CYS A 561 -16.23 14.02 14.61
C CYS A 561 -15.33 14.50 13.47
N GLY A 562 -14.09 14.01 13.40
CA GLY A 562 -13.11 14.38 12.38
C GLY A 562 -13.15 13.46 11.15
N LEU A 563 -13.40 14.01 9.96
CA LEU A 563 -13.48 13.26 8.71
C LEU A 563 -12.24 13.48 7.83
N LEU A 564 -11.25 12.60 7.95
CA LEU A 564 -10.01 12.71 7.18
C LEU A 564 -10.20 12.15 5.76
N ILE A 565 -10.33 13.06 4.78
CA ILE A 565 -10.54 12.72 3.38
C ILE A 565 -9.19 12.69 2.63
N PHE A 566 -8.93 11.56 1.97
CA PHE A 566 -7.71 11.31 1.20
C PHE A 566 -7.99 11.38 -0.31
N PRO A 567 -7.29 12.25 -1.07
CA PRO A 567 -7.51 12.41 -2.51
C PRO A 567 -6.96 11.22 -3.28
N PHE A 568 -7.64 10.83 -4.37
CA PHE A 568 -7.35 9.65 -5.20
C PHE A 568 -7.47 8.30 -4.48
N ALA A 569 -7.94 8.30 -3.24
CA ALA A 569 -8.10 7.10 -2.45
C ALA A 569 -9.46 6.48 -2.76
N GLY A 570 -9.45 5.22 -3.22
CA GLY A 570 -10.65 4.41 -3.37
C GLY A 570 -11.05 3.73 -2.07
N HIS A 571 -12.01 2.81 -2.19
CA HIS A 571 -12.38 1.92 -1.10
C HIS A 571 -11.18 1.07 -0.66
N ALA A 572 -11.06 0.74 0.63
CA ALA A 572 -9.97 -0.11 1.17
C ALA A 572 -8.55 0.38 0.83
N SER A 573 -8.36 1.70 0.73
CA SER A 573 -7.09 2.35 0.39
C SER A 573 -6.04 2.35 1.51
N ASP A 574 -6.40 1.80 2.67
CA ASP A 574 -5.56 1.51 3.84
C ASP A 574 -4.87 0.15 3.76
N MET A 575 -5.34 -0.78 2.90
CA MET A 575 -4.80 -2.15 2.79
C MET A 575 -3.30 -2.21 2.52
N TYR A 576 -2.76 -1.21 1.81
CA TYR A 576 -1.32 -1.04 1.75
C TYR A 576 -0.82 -0.30 2.99
N PHE A 577 -0.48 -1.04 4.04
CA PHE A 577 -0.05 -0.47 5.34
C PHE A 577 1.03 0.61 5.24
N PRO A 578 2.13 0.44 4.47
CA PRO A 578 3.12 1.50 4.31
C PRO A 578 2.72 2.59 3.30
N GLY A 579 1.50 2.52 2.74
CA GLY A 579 0.96 3.50 1.83
C GLY A 579 0.86 4.88 2.46
N TYR A 580 0.95 5.92 1.63
CA TYR A 580 0.91 7.31 2.09
C TYR A 580 -0.43 7.69 2.74
N TYR A 581 -1.55 7.07 2.37
CA TYR A 581 -2.83 7.28 3.06
C TYR A 581 -2.79 6.70 4.48
N ASN A 582 -2.39 5.43 4.60
CA ASN A 582 -2.38 4.74 5.89
C ASN A 582 -1.32 5.31 6.84
N GLN A 583 -0.13 5.70 6.36
CA GLN A 583 0.87 6.40 7.17
C GLN A 583 0.33 7.71 7.77
N VAL A 584 -0.36 8.52 6.95
CA VAL A 584 -0.91 9.81 7.39
C VAL A 584 -2.07 9.58 8.35
N PHE A 585 -2.93 8.60 8.11
CA PHE A 585 -3.99 8.26 9.06
C PHE A 585 -3.44 7.73 10.38
N LEU A 586 -2.47 6.82 10.34
CA LEU A 586 -1.79 6.28 11.52
C LEU A 586 -1.23 7.40 12.41
N TYR A 587 -0.58 8.39 11.80
CA TYR A 587 -0.09 9.58 12.49
C TYR A 587 -1.19 10.33 13.26
N TYR A 588 -2.40 10.44 12.73
CA TYR A 588 -3.50 11.11 13.46
C TYR A 588 -4.23 10.17 14.41
N MET A 589 -4.35 8.88 14.06
CA MET A 589 -4.97 7.86 14.89
C MET A 589 -4.18 7.64 16.19
N GLU A 590 -2.85 7.60 16.15
CA GLU A 590 -2.02 7.47 17.37
C GLU A 590 -2.22 8.65 18.32
N ARG A 591 -2.41 9.86 17.78
CA ARG A 591 -2.66 11.08 18.55
C ARG A 591 -4.06 11.10 19.11
N PHE A 592 -5.05 10.73 18.31
CA PHE A 592 -6.44 10.61 18.76
C PHE A 592 -6.56 9.62 19.92
N LEU A 593 -5.98 8.43 19.79
CA LEU A 593 -6.02 7.43 20.87
C LEU A 593 -5.36 7.96 22.14
N TYR A 594 -4.16 8.56 22.04
CA TYR A 594 -3.46 9.10 23.21
C TYR A 594 -4.16 10.31 23.86
N LEU A 595 -4.85 11.13 23.07
CA LEU A 595 -5.52 12.31 23.61
C LEU A 595 -6.80 11.97 24.38
N PHE A 596 -7.47 10.86 24.02
CA PHE A 596 -8.78 10.50 24.57
C PHE A 596 -8.78 9.31 25.52
N HIS A 597 -7.65 8.60 25.67
CA HIS A 597 -7.62 7.36 26.47
C HIS A 597 -7.93 7.55 27.96
#